data_AF-S8DBS3-F1
#
_entry.id   AF-S8DBS3-F1
#
_cell.length_a   1.000
_cell.length_b   1.000
_cell.length_c   1.000
_cell.angle_alpha   90.00
_cell.angle_beta   90.00
_cell.angle_gamma   90.00
#
_symmetry.space_group_name_H-M   'P 1'
#
loop_
_entity.id
_entity.type
_entity.pdbx_description
1 polymer ?
#
loop_
_entity_poly.entity_id
_entity_poly.type
_entity_poly.pdbx_seq_one_letter_code
_entity_poly.pdbx_strand_id
1 'polypeptide(L)'
;QPKATLQFPFGEVCLSGERDDETEEKQSIAAVSGIFTTPILNGVCSAQYSEGSLGLRYLFKDKELTFIPSMSLPSNALSFAFKRSFTPSDKLSYWYDVETERWTAVYKRKVGKDFKFKIGYDSDVRLSWASVWVSISDFRA
;
A
#
# COMPACT_ATOMS: atom_id res chain seq x y z
N GLN A 1 -12.22 8.52 -14.06
CA GLN A 1 -11.28 9.67 -14.03
C GLN A 1 -11.63 10.57 -12.84
N PRO A 2 -10.66 11.24 -12.19
CA PRO A 2 -10.97 12.17 -11.10
C PRO A 2 -11.86 13.30 -11.62
N LYS A 3 -12.96 13.58 -10.92
CA LYS A 3 -13.93 14.65 -11.24
C LYS A 3 -13.41 16.01 -10.76
N ALA A 4 -12.71 16.04 -9.62
CA ALA A 4 -12.07 17.25 -9.09
C ALA A 4 -10.90 16.90 -8.17
N THR A 5 -9.87 17.75 -8.13
CA THR A 5 -8.73 17.63 -7.21
C THR A 5 -8.48 18.98 -6.55
N LEU A 6 -8.45 19.01 -5.23
CA LEU A 6 -8.13 20.18 -4.42
C LEU A 6 -6.76 19.98 -3.77
N GLN A 7 -5.82 20.87 -4.05
CA GLN A 7 -4.49 20.82 -3.46
C GLN A 7 -4.35 21.82 -2.31
N PHE A 8 -3.70 21.38 -1.25
CA PHE A 8 -3.40 22.14 -0.04
C PHE A 8 -1.89 22.08 0.22
N PRO A 9 -1.32 23.03 0.99
CA PRO A 9 0.12 23.05 1.28
C PRO A 9 0.67 21.74 1.86
N PHE A 10 -0.18 20.96 2.54
CA PHE A 10 0.19 19.72 3.23
C PHE A 10 -0.59 18.50 2.74
N GLY A 11 -1.22 18.57 1.56
CA GLY A 11 -2.00 17.43 1.07
C GLY A 11 -2.85 17.71 -0.15
N GLU A 12 -3.59 16.69 -0.58
CA GLU A 12 -4.53 16.79 -1.68
C GLU A 12 -5.80 15.99 -1.36
N VAL A 13 -6.92 16.42 -1.93
CA VAL A 13 -8.20 15.73 -1.88
C VAL A 13 -8.69 15.52 -3.31
N CYS A 14 -8.97 14.29 -3.67
CA CYS A 14 -9.47 13.88 -4.97
C CYS A 14 -10.90 13.37 -4.84
N LEU A 15 -11.79 13.90 -5.68
CA LEU A 15 -13.15 13.44 -5.86
C LEU A 15 -13.23 12.65 -7.15
N SER A 16 -13.79 11.45 -7.08
CA SER A 16 -14.13 10.63 -8.25
C SER A 16 -15.61 10.31 -8.22
N GLY A 17 -16.21 10.20 -9.40
CA GLY A 17 -17.59 9.75 -9.49
C GLY A 17 -17.80 8.79 -10.63
N GLU A 18 -18.91 8.08 -10.55
CA GLU A 18 -19.38 7.16 -11.58
C GLU A 18 -19.98 7.96 -12.74
N ARG A 19 -19.86 7.39 -13.95
CA ARG A 19 -20.68 7.76 -15.11
C ARG A 19 -21.80 6.73 -15.15
N ASP A 20 -23.02 7.16 -14.89
CA ASP A 20 -24.19 6.47 -15.41
C ASP A 20 -24.43 7.01 -16.82
N ASP A 21 -24.24 6.16 -17.83
CA ASP A 21 -24.49 6.54 -19.24
C ASP A 21 -26.00 6.50 -19.59
N GLU A 22 -26.89 6.20 -18.61
CA GLU A 22 -28.33 5.96 -18.84
C GLU A 22 -29.29 7.03 -18.28
N THR A 23 -28.83 8.00 -17.47
CA THR A 23 -29.67 9.13 -17.01
C THR A 23 -28.89 10.45 -16.92
N GLU A 24 -29.39 11.50 -17.58
CA GLU A 24 -28.75 12.83 -17.65
C GLU A 24 -28.69 13.61 -16.32
N GLU A 25 -29.11 13.06 -15.16
CA GLU A 25 -29.40 13.90 -13.98
C GLU A 25 -28.74 13.54 -12.64
N LYS A 26 -27.86 12.55 -12.51
CA LYS A 26 -27.20 12.31 -11.20
C LYS A 26 -25.70 12.08 -11.32
N GLN A 27 -24.95 13.19 -11.30
CA GLN A 27 -23.53 13.16 -10.95
C GLN A 27 -23.38 12.86 -9.45
N SER A 28 -23.50 11.60 -9.06
CA SER A 28 -23.15 11.18 -7.69
C SER A 28 -21.63 11.15 -7.51
N ILE A 29 -21.18 11.51 -6.30
CA ILE A 29 -19.79 11.31 -5.87
C ILE A 29 -19.69 9.84 -5.46
N ALA A 30 -18.89 9.06 -6.19
CA ALA A 30 -18.74 7.62 -5.95
C ALA A 30 -17.63 7.33 -4.92
N ALA A 31 -16.57 8.15 -4.93
CA ALA A 31 -15.48 8.01 -3.98
C ALA A 31 -14.76 9.34 -3.73
N VAL A 32 -14.24 9.47 -2.51
CA VAL A 32 -13.43 10.61 -2.04
C VAL A 32 -12.13 10.05 -1.50
N SER A 33 -10.99 10.53 -1.96
CA SER A 33 -9.70 10.20 -1.38
C SER A 33 -8.96 11.46 -0.96
N GLY A 34 -8.15 11.35 0.08
CA GLY A 34 -7.32 12.43 0.58
C GLY A 34 -5.97 11.91 1.04
N ILE A 35 -4.92 12.66 0.77
CA ILE A 35 -3.58 12.40 1.25
C ILE A 35 -3.11 13.64 2.00
N PHE A 36 -2.61 13.47 3.21
CA PHE A 36 -2.10 14.54 4.05
C PHE A 36 -0.74 14.17 4.62
N THR A 37 0.24 15.06 4.49
CA THR A 37 1.59 14.90 5.03
C THR A 37 1.67 15.58 6.38
N THR A 38 2.02 14.83 7.42
CA THR A 38 2.17 15.37 8.79
C THR A 38 3.66 15.48 9.14
N PRO A 39 4.11 16.58 9.77
CA PRO A 39 5.46 16.63 10.34
C PRO A 39 5.63 15.66 11.54
N ILE A 40 4.52 15.16 12.10
CA ILE A 40 4.54 14.16 13.18
C ILE A 40 5.05 12.83 12.60
N LEU A 41 6.13 12.31 13.20
CA LEU A 41 6.78 11.04 12.85
C LEU A 41 7.16 10.88 11.36
N ASN A 42 7.35 11.97 10.60
CA ASN A 42 7.67 11.94 9.16
C ASN A 42 6.72 11.07 8.32
N GLY A 43 5.44 11.03 8.70
CA GLY A 43 4.48 10.13 8.09
C GLY A 43 3.49 10.79 7.12
N VAL A 44 2.92 9.94 6.27
CA VAL A 44 1.86 10.32 5.34
C VAL A 44 0.57 9.64 5.77
N CYS A 45 -0.47 10.42 6.04
CA CYS A 45 -1.82 9.93 6.26
C CYS A 45 -2.58 9.90 4.93
N SER A 46 -3.35 8.87 4.68
CA SER A 46 -4.26 8.78 3.55
C SER A 46 -5.61 8.25 4.02
N ALA A 47 -6.67 8.86 3.52
CA ALA A 47 -8.05 8.45 3.74
C ALA A 47 -8.70 8.18 2.39
N GLN A 48 -9.46 7.10 2.27
CA GLN A 48 -10.19 6.76 1.05
C GLN A 48 -11.59 6.28 1.42
N TYR A 49 -12.59 7.06 1.04
CA TYR A 49 -13.99 6.70 1.13
C TYR A 49 -14.49 6.19 -0.22
N SER A 50 -15.02 4.97 -0.25
CA SER A 50 -15.61 4.35 -1.45
C SER A 50 -16.67 3.35 -1.01
N GLU A 51 -17.79 3.31 -1.73
CA GLU A 51 -18.84 2.28 -1.55
C GLU A 51 -19.32 2.14 -0.09
N GLY A 52 -19.44 3.25 0.64
CA GLY A 52 -19.90 3.25 2.04
C GLY A 52 -18.83 2.86 3.07
N SER A 53 -17.59 2.62 2.65
CA SER A 53 -16.47 2.28 3.53
C SER A 53 -15.39 3.37 3.52
N LEU A 54 -14.83 3.69 4.68
CA LEU A 54 -13.71 4.63 4.84
C LEU A 54 -12.45 3.87 5.26
N GLY A 55 -11.49 3.75 4.36
CA GLY A 55 -10.14 3.25 4.63
C GLY A 55 -9.22 4.37 5.11
N LEU A 56 -8.63 4.20 6.28
CA LEU A 56 -7.59 5.05 6.85
C LEU A 56 -6.26 4.30 6.79
N ARG A 57 -5.19 4.99 6.39
CA ARG A 57 -3.84 4.43 6.35
C ARG A 57 -2.83 5.50 6.75
N TYR A 58 -1.89 5.12 7.58
CA TYR A 58 -0.73 5.95 7.90
C TYR A 58 0.52 5.25 7.38
N LEU A 59 1.45 5.99 6.79
CA LEU A 59 2.73 5.50 6.30
C LEU A 59 3.83 6.18 7.11
N PHE A 60 4.41 5.46 8.05
CA PHE A 60 5.67 5.81 8.69
C PHE A 60 6.82 5.25 7.87
N LYS A 61 7.87 6.05 7.63
CA LYS A 61 9.06 5.58 6.92
C LYS A 61 10.31 6.28 7.41
N ASP A 62 11.32 5.48 7.75
CA ASP A 62 12.69 5.93 7.95
C ASP A 62 13.65 5.23 6.97
N LYS A 63 14.96 5.27 7.25
CA LYS A 63 16.00 4.69 6.38
C LYS A 63 15.91 3.16 6.29
N GLU A 64 15.50 2.49 7.36
CA GLU A 64 15.54 1.03 7.49
C GLU A 64 14.14 0.43 7.58
N LEU A 65 13.17 1.19 8.06
CA LEU A 65 11.86 0.71 8.47
C LEU A 65 10.75 1.46 7.73
N THR A 66 9.70 0.72 7.41
CA THR A 66 8.43 1.26 6.94
C THR A 66 7.33 0.58 7.72
N PHE A 67 6.46 1.34 8.36
CA PHE A 67 5.32 0.83 9.11
C PHE A 67 4.04 1.48 8.60
N ILE A 68 3.04 0.66 8.31
CA ILE A 68 1.83 1.06 7.61
C ILE A 68 0.60 0.50 8.33
N PRO A 69 0.16 1.09 9.46
CA PRO A 69 -1.11 0.72 10.05
C PRO A 69 -2.26 1.20 9.15
N SER A 70 -3.29 0.39 9.04
CA SER A 70 -4.51 0.67 8.28
C SER A 70 -5.73 0.26 9.08
N MET A 71 -6.82 0.98 8.90
CA MET A 71 -8.11 0.76 9.53
C MET A 71 -9.22 0.98 8.50
N SER A 72 -10.27 0.17 8.52
CA SER A 72 -11.48 0.42 7.73
C SER A 72 -12.66 0.73 8.65
N LEU A 73 -13.48 1.71 8.28
CA LEU A 73 -14.72 2.07 8.97
C LEU A 73 -15.92 1.85 8.03
N PRO A 74 -17.09 1.46 8.55
CA PRO A 74 -17.43 1.26 9.97
C PRO A 74 -17.02 -0.10 10.54
N SER A 75 -16.46 -1.01 9.74
CA SER A 75 -16.13 -2.38 10.20
C SER A 75 -15.12 -2.43 11.34
N ASN A 76 -14.32 -1.37 11.53
CA ASN A 76 -13.17 -1.32 12.43
C ASN A 76 -12.10 -2.38 12.12
N ALA A 77 -12.07 -2.90 10.89
CA ALA A 77 -11.07 -3.87 10.46
C ALA A 77 -9.67 -3.23 10.51
N LEU A 78 -8.76 -3.87 11.25
CA LEU A 78 -7.40 -3.37 11.48
C LEU A 78 -6.38 -4.25 10.75
N SER A 79 -5.40 -3.62 10.12
CA SER A 79 -4.24 -4.33 9.58
C SER A 79 -2.98 -3.48 9.69
N PHE A 80 -1.82 -4.10 9.57
CA PHE A 80 -0.57 -3.37 9.44
C PHE A 80 0.38 -4.06 8.48
N ALA A 81 1.08 -3.26 7.69
CA ALA A 81 2.25 -3.71 6.95
C ALA A 81 3.52 -3.18 7.62
N PHE A 82 4.53 -4.03 7.68
CA PHE A 82 5.84 -3.74 8.24
C PHE A 82 6.91 -4.14 7.23
N LYS A 83 7.88 -3.26 6.97
CA LYS A 83 9.04 -3.57 6.13
C LYS A 83 10.29 -3.15 6.86
N ARG A 84 11.27 -4.05 6.96
CA ARG A 84 12.57 -3.78 7.57
C ARG A 84 13.69 -4.18 6.62
N SER A 85 14.57 -3.22 6.34
CA SER A 85 15.84 -3.45 5.68
C SER A 85 16.91 -3.66 6.75
N PHE A 86 17.52 -4.86 6.75
CA PHE A 86 18.63 -5.17 7.66
C PHE A 86 19.98 -4.76 7.09
N THR A 87 20.07 -4.79 5.76
CA THR A 87 21.22 -4.34 4.97
C THR A 87 20.69 -3.69 3.69
N PRO A 88 21.54 -3.02 2.89
CA PRO A 88 21.13 -2.50 1.58
C PRO A 88 20.60 -3.58 0.61
N SER A 89 20.98 -4.84 0.85
CA SER A 89 20.58 -6.00 0.05
C SER A 89 19.39 -6.76 0.62
N ASP A 90 19.17 -6.66 1.93
CA ASP A 90 18.20 -7.48 2.68
C ASP A 90 16.98 -6.68 3.08
N LYS A 91 15.80 -7.22 2.77
CA LYS A 91 14.52 -6.65 3.20
C LYS A 91 13.53 -7.74 3.59
N LEU A 92 12.97 -7.64 4.79
CA LEU A 92 11.78 -8.35 5.22
C LEU A 92 10.56 -7.45 5.02
N SER A 93 9.48 -8.02 4.51
CA SER A 93 8.15 -7.43 4.47
C SER A 93 7.21 -8.37 5.19
N TYR A 94 6.36 -7.83 6.05
CA TYR A 94 5.36 -8.53 6.81
C TYR A 94 4.05 -7.77 6.67
N TRP A 95 2.94 -8.48 6.56
CA TRP A 95 1.61 -7.90 6.61
C TRP A 95 0.75 -8.76 7.51
N TYR A 96 -0.06 -8.12 8.35
CA TYR A 96 -0.93 -8.77 9.32
C TYR A 96 -2.30 -8.11 9.29
N ASP A 97 -3.33 -8.94 9.26
CA ASP A 97 -4.72 -8.57 9.40
C ASP A 97 -5.20 -9.04 10.78
N VAL A 98 -5.65 -8.08 11.59
CA VAL A 98 -6.00 -8.32 12.99
C VAL A 98 -7.31 -9.07 13.13
N GLU A 99 -8.24 -8.85 12.21
CA GLU A 99 -9.59 -9.43 12.26
C GLU A 99 -9.57 -10.91 11.87
N THR A 100 -8.83 -11.23 10.81
CA THR A 100 -8.75 -12.59 10.27
C THR A 100 -7.57 -13.41 10.80
N GLU A 101 -6.68 -12.78 11.57
CA GLU A 101 -5.39 -13.33 12.02
C GLU A 101 -4.48 -13.79 10.86
N ARG A 102 -4.77 -13.32 9.64
CA ARG A 102 -4.01 -13.66 8.44
C ARG A 102 -2.74 -12.84 8.38
N TRP A 103 -1.68 -13.46 7.90
CA TRP A 103 -0.41 -12.79 7.73
C TRP A 103 0.40 -13.34 6.56
N THR A 104 1.23 -12.46 6.02
CA THR A 104 2.22 -12.83 5.00
C THR A 104 3.58 -12.32 5.42
N ALA A 105 4.62 -13.11 5.14
CA ALA A 105 6.00 -12.71 5.34
C ALA A 105 6.77 -12.95 4.06
N VAL A 106 7.54 -11.96 3.60
CA VAL A 106 8.36 -12.03 2.40
C VAL A 106 9.74 -11.49 2.72
N TYR A 107 10.74 -12.36 2.64
CA TYR A 107 12.14 -11.97 2.66
C TYR A 107 12.66 -11.82 1.25
N LYS A 108 13.45 -10.77 1.02
CA LYS A 108 14.08 -10.44 -0.24
C LYS A 108 15.55 -10.15 -0.01
N ARG A 109 16.40 -10.80 -0.78
CA ARG A 109 17.84 -10.53 -0.85
C ARG A 109 18.25 -10.18 -2.27
N LYS A 110 18.98 -9.07 -2.44
CA LYS A 110 19.73 -8.78 -3.66
C LYS A 110 21.10 -9.44 -3.56
N VAL A 111 21.53 -10.12 -4.62
CA VAL A 111 22.87 -10.73 -4.73
C VAL A 111 23.55 -10.10 -5.92
N GLY A 112 24.58 -9.28 -5.67
CA GLY A 112 25.18 -8.45 -6.70
C GLY A 112 24.19 -7.45 -7.32
N LYS A 113 24.39 -7.12 -8.59
CA LYS A 113 23.52 -6.20 -9.35
C LYS A 113 22.36 -6.93 -10.04
N ASP A 114 22.59 -8.16 -10.46
CA ASP A 114 21.74 -8.84 -11.43
C ASP A 114 20.78 -9.87 -10.81
N PHE A 115 21.00 -10.28 -9.56
CA PHE A 115 20.18 -11.31 -8.93
C PHE A 115 19.37 -10.77 -7.76
N LYS A 116 18.11 -11.22 -7.67
CA LYS A 116 17.26 -11.01 -6.51
C LYS A 116 16.52 -12.30 -6.17
N PHE A 117 16.78 -12.80 -4.98
CA PHE A 117 16.04 -13.90 -4.37
C PHE A 117 14.90 -13.35 -3.51
N LYS A 118 13.76 -14.04 -3.56
CA LYS A 118 12.65 -13.82 -2.64
C LYS A 118 12.14 -15.16 -2.13
N ILE A 119 11.85 -15.23 -0.84
CA ILE A 119 11.11 -16.33 -0.22
C ILE A 119 9.95 -15.72 0.55
N GLY A 120 8.79 -16.35 0.48
CA GLY A 120 7.62 -15.89 1.19
C GLY A 120 6.76 -17.02 1.73
N TYR A 121 5.93 -16.67 2.70
CA TYR A 121 4.88 -17.50 3.26
C TYR A 121 3.60 -16.70 3.35
N ASP A 122 2.48 -17.35 3.04
CA ASP A 122 1.13 -16.83 3.15
C ASP A 122 0.31 -17.73 4.06
N SER A 123 -0.20 -17.19 5.17
CA SER A 123 -0.93 -17.96 6.16
C SER A 123 -2.36 -18.32 5.73
N ASP A 124 -2.95 -17.57 4.80
CA ASP A 124 -4.33 -17.82 4.35
C ASP A 124 -4.39 -19.11 3.54
N VAL A 125 -3.45 -19.27 2.61
CA VAL A 125 -3.31 -20.49 1.80
C VAL A 125 -2.35 -21.52 2.41
N ARG A 126 -1.63 -21.17 3.48
CA ARG A 126 -0.63 -21.99 4.18
C ARG A 126 0.49 -22.50 3.27
N LEU A 127 0.94 -21.67 2.34
CA LEU A 127 1.95 -22.03 1.34
C LEU A 127 3.20 -21.16 1.46
N SER A 128 4.34 -21.82 1.32
CA SER A 128 5.62 -21.16 1.09
C SER A 128 5.93 -21.11 -0.40
N TRP A 129 6.60 -20.05 -0.84
CA TRP A 129 7.08 -19.91 -2.21
C TRP A 129 8.47 -19.30 -2.23
N ALA A 130 9.21 -19.56 -3.30
CA ALA A 130 10.49 -18.92 -3.57
C ALA A 130 10.56 -18.51 -5.05
N SER A 131 11.20 -17.37 -5.32
CA SER A 131 11.48 -16.92 -6.69
C SER A 131 12.86 -16.30 -6.80
N VAL A 132 13.48 -16.49 -7.95
CA VAL A 132 14.72 -15.84 -8.34
C VAL A 132 14.42 -14.95 -9.54
N TRP A 133 14.90 -13.71 -9.48
CA TRP A 133 14.85 -12.76 -10.57
C TRP A 133 16.26 -12.54 -11.07
N VAL A 134 16.44 -12.65 -12.38
CA VAL A 134 17.71 -12.38 -13.08
C VAL A 134 17.49 -11.20 -14.01
N SER A 135 18.28 -10.15 -13.83
CA SER A 135 18.33 -9.01 -14.73
C SER A 135 19.51 -9.21 -15.67
N ILE A 136 19.26 -9.35 -16.96
CA ILE A 136 20.32 -9.45 -17.97
C ILE A 136 20.66 -8.02 -18.40
N SER A 137 21.70 -7.48 -17.79
CA SER A 137 22.24 -6.16 -18.08
C SER A 137 23.41 -6.27 -19.06
N ASP A 138 23.14 -6.70 -20.31
CA ASP A 138 23.94 -6.45 -21.53
C ASP A 138 23.60 -7.48 -22.62
N PHE A 139 22.68 -7.12 -23.50
CA PHE A 139 22.65 -7.63 -24.87
C PHE A 139 22.82 -6.42 -25.79
N ARG A 140 24.07 -5.94 -25.89
CA ARG A 140 24.46 -5.07 -27.01
C ARG A 140 24.75 -6.00 -28.19
N ALA A 141 23.79 -6.10 -29.10
CA ALA A 141 24.00 -6.60 -30.45
C ALA A 141 24.51 -5.46 -31.34
#